data_AF-A0A1A8MIA2-F1
#
_entry.id   AF-A0A1A8MIA2-F1
#
_cell.length_a   1.000
_cell.length_b   1.000
_cell.length_c   1.000
_cell.angle_alpha   90.00
_cell.angle_beta   90.00
_cell.angle_gamma   90.00
#
_symmetry.space_group_name_H-M   'P 1'
#
loop_
_entity.id
_entity.type
_entity.pdbx_description
1 polymer ?
#
loop_
_entity_poly.entity_id
_entity_poly.type
_entity_poly.pdbx_seq_one_letter_code
_entity_poly.pdbx_strand_id
1 'polypeptide(L)' 'GGIKCSGSPFYLKDKLGQGYKLTLTKKIQGAESESVDNLELKSFIQAHLPEARMTEAHGGDAVYSLPPFSSANASSYR' A
#
# COMPACT_ATOMS: atom_id res chain seq x y z
N GLY A 1 32.44 -7.87 -8.25
CA GLY A 1 31.16 -8.18 -7.57
C GLY A 1 31.43 -8.41 -6.11
N GLY A 2 30.56 -7.94 -5.20
CA GLY A 2 30.77 -8.05 -3.76
C GLY A 2 29.43 -8.14 -3.01
N ILE A 3 29.49 -8.50 -1.73
CA ILE A 3 28.32 -8.59 -0.85
C ILE A 3 27.63 -7.22 -0.81
N LYS A 4 26.34 -7.20 -1.16
CA LYS A 4 25.51 -5.99 -1.18
C LYS A 4 24.77 -5.76 0.15
N CYS A 5 24.51 -6.84 0.89
CA CYS A 5 23.71 -6.82 2.11
C CYS A 5 24.20 -7.94 3.04
N SER A 6 24.31 -7.65 4.33
CA SER A 6 24.62 -8.66 5.37
C SER A 6 23.86 -8.28 6.65
N GLY A 7 23.29 -9.28 7.32
CA GLY A 7 22.46 -9.09 8.51
C GLY A 7 21.46 -10.24 8.69
N SER A 8 20.69 -10.19 9.78
CA SER A 8 19.63 -11.17 10.00
C SER A 8 18.51 -11.01 8.96
N PRO A 9 17.75 -12.08 8.65
CA PRO A 9 16.61 -11.98 7.73
C PRO A 9 15.61 -10.89 8.11
N PHE A 10 15.38 -10.67 9.41
CA PHE A 10 14.52 -9.59 9.91
C PHE A 10 15.10 -8.19 9.63
N TYR A 11 16.38 -7.97 9.87
CA TYR A 11 17.05 -6.70 9.60
C TYR A 11 17.05 -6.36 8.11
N LEU A 12 17.30 -7.35 7.26
CA LEU A 12 17.27 -7.17 5.81
C LEU A 12 15.84 -6.93 5.30
N LYS A 13 14.84 -7.59 5.89
CA LYS A 13 13.43 -7.34 5.55
C LYS A 13 12.97 -5.94 5.98
N ASP A 14 13.44 -5.43 7.11
CA ASP A 14 13.14 -4.07 7.56
C ASP A 14 13.83 -3.01 6.67
N LYS A 15 15.13 -3.17 6.40
CA LYS A 15 15.93 -2.19 5.65
C LYS A 15 15.74 -2.22 4.14
N LEU A 16 15.52 -3.41 3.57
CA LEU A 16 15.50 -3.64 2.14
C LEU A 16 14.18 -4.25 1.65
N GLY A 17 13.33 -4.72 2.56
CA GLY A 17 12.00 -5.17 2.19
C GLY A 17 11.15 -3.98 1.76
N GLN A 18 10.35 -4.18 0.72
CA GLN A 18 9.47 -3.15 0.18
C GLN A 18 8.16 -3.00 0.98
N GLY A 19 8.10 -3.57 2.20
CA GLY A 19 6.90 -3.62 3.02
C GLY A 19 5.77 -4.43 2.35
N TYR A 20 4.54 -4.07 2.70
CA TYR A 20 3.33 -4.63 2.09
C TYR A 20 2.75 -3.62 1.10
N LYS A 21 2.21 -4.13 -0.02
CA LYS A 21 1.52 -3.31 -1.03
C LYS A 21 0.07 -3.79 -1.16
N LEU A 22 -0.86 -2.85 -1.10
CA LEU A 22 -2.28 -3.08 -1.36
C LEU A 22 -2.57 -2.60 -2.78
N THR A 23 -2.95 -3.52 -3.66
CA THR A 23 -3.40 -3.20 -5.02
C THR A 23 -4.92 -3.30 -5.07
N LEU A 24 -5.56 -2.22 -5.50
CA LEU A 24 -7.00 -2.10 -5.65
C LEU A 24 -7.31 -1.94 -7.12
N THR A 25 -7.93 -2.96 -7.71
CA THR A 25 -8.38 -2.93 -9.10
C THR A 25 -9.82 -2.51 -9.16
N LYS A 26 -10.08 -1.34 -9.75
CA LYS A 26 -11.43 -0.86 -9.96
C LYS A 26 -12.00 -1.52 -11.22
N LYS A 27 -13.07 -2.32 -11.08
CA LYS A 27 -13.85 -2.78 -12.24
C LYS A 27 -14.67 -1.62 -12.78
N ILE A 28 -14.16 -0.96 -13.81
CA ILE A 28 -14.82 0.17 -14.47
C ILE A 28 -15.96 -0.38 -15.34
N GLN A 29 -17.21 -0.17 -14.92
CA GLN A 29 -18.39 -0.32 -15.78
C GLN A 29 -18.76 1.08 -16.32
N GLY A 30 -18.07 1.53 -17.37
CA GLY A 30 -18.39 2.77 -18.09
C GLY A 30 -17.51 3.99 -17.78
N ALA A 31 -17.41 4.89 -18.77
CA ALA A 31 -16.40 5.94 -18.89
C ALA A 31 -16.56 7.16 -17.95
N GLU A 32 -17.55 7.17 -17.04
CA GLU A 32 -17.91 8.38 -16.27
C GLU A 32 -17.58 8.31 -14.77
N SER A 33 -16.92 7.24 -14.31
CA SER A 33 -16.72 6.97 -12.88
C SER A 33 -15.27 7.22 -12.40
N GLU A 34 -14.38 7.79 -13.21
CA GLU A 34 -12.94 7.81 -12.86
C GLU A 34 -12.55 8.79 -11.73
N SER A 35 -13.20 9.96 -11.62
CA SER A 35 -12.74 11.02 -10.72
C SER A 35 -13.36 10.98 -9.32
N VAL A 36 -14.62 10.56 -9.17
CA VAL A 36 -15.35 10.63 -7.89
C VAL A 36 -14.91 9.51 -6.93
N ASP A 37 -14.78 8.27 -7.42
CA ASP A 37 -14.41 7.13 -6.58
C ASP A 37 -13.00 7.22 -6.00
N ASN A 38 -12.06 7.91 -6.66
CA ASN A 38 -10.69 8.01 -6.18
C ASN A 38 -10.60 8.79 -4.86
N LEU A 39 -11.45 9.81 -4.68
CA LEU A 39 -11.45 10.61 -3.46
C LEU A 39 -12.09 9.86 -2.28
N GLU A 40 -13.20 9.18 -2.51
CA GLU A 40 -13.84 8.36 -1.46
C GLU A 40 -12.99 7.15 -1.09
N LEU A 41 -12.39 6.47 -2.08
CA LEU A 41 -11.50 5.34 -1.86
C LEU A 41 -10.26 5.76 -1.07
N LYS A 42 -9.65 6.89 -1.45
CA LYS A 42 -8.50 7.42 -0.72
C LYS A 42 -8.89 7.82 0.71
N SER A 43 -10.05 8.47 0.90
CA SER A 43 -10.56 8.83 2.23
C SER A 43 -10.80 7.60 3.09
N PHE A 44 -11.37 6.54 2.53
CA PHE A 44 -11.61 5.28 3.22
C PHE A 44 -10.30 4.61 3.66
N ILE A 45 -9.33 4.51 2.75
CA ILE A 45 -8.01 3.94 3.07
C ILE A 45 -7.32 4.78 4.15
N GLN A 46 -7.35 6.11 4.04
CA GLN A 46 -6.73 7.00 5.02
C GLN A 46 -7.43 6.93 6.39
N ALA A 47 -8.74 6.65 6.43
CA ALA A 47 -9.49 6.48 7.67
C ALA A 47 -9.16 5.17 8.40
N HIS A 48 -8.89 4.08 7.68
CA HIS A 48 -8.50 2.79 8.29
C HIS A 48 -6.98 2.66 8.48
N LEU A 49 -6.20 3.23 7.58
CA LEU A 49 -4.75 3.12 7.49
C LEU A 49 -4.15 4.51 7.19
N PRO A 50 -4.03 5.39 8.21
CA PRO A 50 -3.60 6.78 8.00
C PRO A 50 -2.19 6.92 7.44
N GLU A 51 -1.33 5.92 7.69
CA GLU A 51 0.06 5.88 7.19
C GLU A 51 0.20 5.22 5.81
N ALA A 52 -0.90 4.72 5.22
CA ALA A 52 -0.84 4.16 3.87
C ALA A 52 -0.56 5.26 2.85
N ARG A 53 0.45 5.04 2.00
CA ARG A 53 0.86 5.99 0.97
C ARG A 53 0.55 5.44 -0.41
N MET A 54 -0.25 6.17 -1.19
CA MET A 54 -0.47 5.84 -2.60
C MET A 54 0.86 5.96 -3.35
N THR A 55 1.28 4.87 -3.99
CA THR A 55 2.53 4.81 -4.76
C THR A 55 2.28 4.90 -6.25
N GLU A 56 1.21 4.27 -6.76
CA GLU A 56 0.92 4.19 -8.20
C GLU A 56 -0.60 4.23 -8.43
N ALA A 57 -1.04 4.89 -9.50
CA ALA A 57 -2.44 4.93 -9.94
C ALA A 57 -2.50 4.85 -11.46
N HIS A 58 -2.72 3.67 -12.03
CA HIS A 58 -2.63 3.43 -13.48
C HIS A 58 -3.77 2.52 -13.93
N GLY A 59 -4.50 2.90 -15.00
CA GLY A 59 -5.41 2.00 -15.71
C GLY A 59 -6.57 1.43 -14.89
N GLY A 60 -7.04 2.15 -13.86
CA GLY A 60 -8.05 1.67 -12.92
C GLY A 60 -7.49 0.92 -11.71
N ASP A 61 -6.17 0.68 -11.66
CA ASP A 61 -5.49 0.12 -10.49
C ASP A 61 -4.87 1.23 -9.63
N ALA A 62 -5.09 1.13 -8.33
CA ALA A 62 -4.44 1.97 -7.32
C ALA A 62 -3.58 1.10 -6.39
N VAL A 63 -2.30 1.43 -6.29
CA VAL A 63 -1.34 0.72 -5.43
C VAL A 63 -0.97 1.61 -4.24
N TYR A 64 -1.09 1.07 -3.04
CA TYR A 64 -0.74 1.72 -1.78
C TYR A 64 0.37 0.93 -1.07
N SER A 65 1.40 1.63 -0.63
CA SER A 65 2.37 1.09 0.33
C SER A 65 1.78 1.18 1.73
N LEU A 66 1.69 0.03 2.40
CA LEU A 66 1.18 -0.08 3.76
C LEU A 66 2.32 0.07 4.76
N PRO A 67 2.05 0.64 5.95
CA PRO A 67 3.05 0.69 7.02
C PRO A 67 3.46 -0.73 7.44
N PRO A 68 4.63 -0.89 8.08
CA PRO A 68 5.01 -2.16 8.66
C PRO A 68 3.99 -2.57 9.72
N PHE A 69 3.60 -3.84 9.71
CA PHE A 69 2.73 -4.39 10.74
C PHE A 69 3.42 -4.26 12.11
N SER A 70 2.70 -3.72 13.07
CA SER A 70 3.09 -3.60 14.46
C SER A 70 1.91 -3.94 15.36
N SER A 71 2.17 -4.26 16.63
CA SER A 71 1.10 -4.48 17.61
C SER A 71 0.16 -3.28 17.75
N ALA A 72 0.66 -2.06 17.50
CA ALA A 72 -0.11 -0.82 17.58
C ALA A 72 -1.09 -0.65 16.42
N ASN A 73 -0.76 -1.13 15.21
CA ASN A 73 -1.63 -1.03 14.04
C ASN A 73 -2.34 -2.35 13.69
N ALA A 74 -2.18 -3.40 14.50
CA ALA A 74 -2.73 -4.73 14.24
C ALA A 74 -4.26 -4.75 14.05
N SER A 75 -4.99 -3.83 14.70
CA SER A 75 -6.45 -3.69 14.53
C SER A 75 -6.84 -3.21 13.13
N SER A 76 -5.97 -2.47 12.45
CA SER A 76 -6.22 -1.94 11.11
C SER A 76 -5.95 -2.97 9.99
N TYR A 77 -5.39 -4.14 10.32
CA TYR A 77 -5.08 -5.23 9.38
C TYR A 77 -5.97 -6.48 9.56
N ARG A 78 -7.01 -6.40 10.40
CA ARG A 78 -8.01 -7.46 10.58
C ARG A 78 -9.20 -7.25 9.66
#